data_AF-A0A554LSE8-F1
#
_entry.id   AF-A0A554LSE8-F1
#
_cell.length_a   1.000
_cell.length_b   1.000
_cell.length_c   1.000
_cell.angle_alpha   90.00
_cell.angle_beta   90.00
_cell.angle_gamma   90.00
#
_symmetry.space_group_name_H-M   'P 1'
#
loop_
_entity.id
_entity.type
_entity.pdbx_description
1 polymer ?
#
loop_
_entity_poly.entity_id
_entity_poly.type
_entity_poly.pdbx_seq_one_letter_code
_entity_poly.pdbx_strand_id
1 'polypeptide(L)'
;MIIKEFLPNPVGADKDGEYIKIFNDGISGVSLAGWKLKDASGKSFSLVGNLKSGQELTLSYSQTKINLNNNGETVYLYDNTGKQIDKLSYSGAAEEGKGIMRQELSAAQTSGKSVGLTGVINKQNNTA
;
A
#
# COMPACT_ATOMS: atom_id res chain seq x y z
N MET A 1 -7.50 -5.40 7.26
CA MET A 1 -6.75 -4.17 6.96
C MET A 1 -5.83 -4.46 5.79
N ILE A 2 -5.78 -3.58 4.80
CA ILE A 2 -4.93 -3.75 3.60
C ILE A 2 -4.21 -2.47 3.20
N ILE A 3 -3.09 -2.61 2.49
CA ILE A 3 -2.50 -1.57 1.65
C ILE A 3 -3.27 -1.56 0.34
N LYS A 4 -4.07 -0.52 0.11
CA LYS A 4 -4.95 -0.41 -1.06
C LYS A 4 -4.20 0.09 -2.28
N GLU A 5 -3.33 1.07 -2.10
CA GLU A 5 -2.62 1.74 -3.19
C GLU A 5 -1.34 2.38 -2.66
N PHE A 6 -0.33 2.53 -3.50
CA PHE A 6 0.70 3.56 -3.30
C PHE A 6 1.09 4.20 -4.63
N LEU A 7 1.46 5.48 -4.62
CA LEU A 7 1.95 6.22 -5.78
C LEU A 7 3.47 6.41 -5.63
N PRO A 8 4.29 5.61 -6.31
CA PRO A 8 5.74 5.70 -6.18
C PRO A 8 6.32 6.82 -7.06
N ASN A 9 5.77 7.00 -8.27
CA ASN A 9 6.26 7.95 -9.27
C ASN A 9 5.20 9.04 -9.50
N PRO A 10 5.01 10.03 -8.61
CA PRO A 10 4.07 11.13 -8.84
C PRO A 10 4.54 12.03 -9.98
N VAL A 11 3.64 12.88 -10.50
CA VAL A 11 4.04 13.94 -11.43
C VAL A 11 4.92 14.95 -10.68
N GLY A 12 6.10 15.24 -11.22
CA GLY A 12 7.04 16.19 -10.60
C GLY A 12 8.01 15.51 -9.63
N ALA A 13 8.30 16.15 -8.50
CA ALA A 13 9.27 15.60 -7.53
C ALA A 13 8.63 14.52 -6.66
N ASP A 14 9.24 13.33 -6.62
CA ASP A 14 8.76 12.17 -5.87
C ASP A 14 8.34 12.52 -4.42
N LYS A 15 9.22 13.20 -3.70
CA LYS A 15 9.02 13.55 -2.28
C LYS A 15 7.82 14.47 -2.02
N ASP A 16 7.31 15.15 -3.04
CA ASP A 16 6.18 16.06 -2.93
C ASP A 16 4.83 15.36 -3.20
N GLY A 17 4.84 14.18 -3.84
CA GLY A 17 3.62 13.49 -4.29
C GLY A 17 3.51 12.01 -3.92
N GLU A 18 4.57 11.38 -3.43
CA GLU A 18 4.55 9.99 -2.99
C GLU A 18 3.57 9.79 -1.83
N TYR A 19 2.76 8.73 -1.92
CA TYR A 19 1.89 8.33 -0.83
C TYR A 19 1.64 6.82 -0.76
N ILE A 20 1.27 6.37 0.43
CA ILE A 20 0.77 5.03 0.72
C ILE A 20 -0.65 5.17 1.27
N LYS A 21 -1.59 4.40 0.72
CA LYS A 21 -2.99 4.38 1.13
C LYS A 21 -3.34 3.04 1.76
N ILE A 22 -3.82 3.08 2.99
CA ILE A 22 -4.34 1.91 3.69
C ILE A 22 -5.87 1.97 3.77
N PHE A 23 -6.51 0.81 3.79
CA PHE A 23 -7.95 0.67 3.86
C PHE A 23 -8.34 -0.36 4.93
N ASN A 24 -9.38 -0.05 5.69
CA ASN A 24 -10.02 -1.01 6.56
C ASN A 24 -11.14 -1.76 5.81
N ASP A 25 -10.77 -2.89 5.21
CA ASP A 25 -11.64 -3.89 4.58
C ASP A 25 -12.38 -4.79 5.58
N GLY A 26 -12.16 -4.61 6.89
CA GLY A 26 -12.89 -5.33 7.93
C GLY A 26 -14.27 -4.73 8.20
N ILE A 27 -15.09 -5.48 8.95
CA ILE A 27 -16.47 -5.07 9.33
C ILE A 27 -16.55 -4.20 10.60
N SER A 28 -15.42 -3.95 11.27
CA SER A 28 -15.36 -3.18 12.52
C SER A 28 -14.22 -2.15 12.48
N GLY A 29 -14.28 -1.17 13.37
CA GLY A 29 -13.20 -0.20 13.53
C GLY A 29 -11.95 -0.81 14.14
N VAL A 30 -10.78 -0.34 13.69
CA VAL A 30 -9.47 -0.78 14.15
C VAL A 30 -8.71 0.39 14.78
N SER A 31 -8.19 0.18 15.99
CA SER A 31 -7.19 1.09 16.55
C SER A 31 -5.83 0.83 15.92
N LEU A 32 -5.18 1.89 15.43
CA LEU A 32 -3.88 1.82 14.78
C LEU A 32 -2.71 1.90 15.77
N ALA A 33 -2.98 1.96 17.08
CA ALA A 33 -1.94 1.97 18.10
C ALA A 33 -1.06 0.72 17.98
N GLY A 34 0.24 0.93 17.75
CA GLY A 34 1.23 -0.14 17.57
C GLY A 34 1.34 -0.70 16.15
N TRP A 35 0.42 -0.36 15.24
CA TRP A 35 0.50 -0.77 13.83
C TRP A 35 1.62 -0.03 13.10
N LYS A 36 2.22 -0.66 12.10
CA LYS A 36 3.38 -0.11 11.38
C LYS A 36 3.34 -0.37 9.89
N LEU A 37 3.80 0.61 9.12
CA LEU A 37 4.28 0.40 7.76
C LEU A 37 5.79 0.17 7.77
N LYS A 38 6.28 -0.65 6.84
CA LYS A 38 7.71 -0.88 6.62
C LYS A 38 7.98 -1.07 5.13
N ASP A 39 9.08 -0.54 4.61
CA ASP A 39 9.54 -0.84 3.25
C ASP A 39 10.54 -2.02 3.23
N ALA A 40 10.98 -2.41 2.03
CA ALA A 40 12.00 -3.44 1.88
C ALA A 40 13.38 -3.02 2.41
N SER A 41 13.68 -1.71 2.49
CA SER A 41 14.95 -1.19 3.02
C SER A 41 15.04 -1.27 4.54
N GLY A 42 13.90 -1.39 5.22
CA GLY A 42 13.80 -1.46 6.67
C GLY A 42 13.28 -0.19 7.33
N LYS A 43 13.05 0.89 6.57
CA LYS A 43 12.42 2.12 7.05
C LYS A 43 11.01 1.79 7.55
N SER A 44 10.67 2.27 8.73
CA SER A 44 9.38 2.00 9.35
C SER A 44 8.70 3.28 9.83
N PHE A 45 7.37 3.29 9.74
CA PHE A 45 6.51 4.36 10.22
C PHE A 45 5.41 3.77 11.11
N SER A 46 5.21 4.35 12.30
CA SER A 46 4.14 3.92 13.22
C SER A 46 2.85 4.65 12.89
N LEU A 47 1.77 3.90 12.73
CA LEU A 47 0.44 4.44 12.49
C LEU A 47 -0.17 4.96 13.80
N VAL A 48 -1.09 5.92 13.66
CA VAL A 48 -1.80 6.53 14.79
C VAL A 48 -3.27 6.71 14.46
N GLY A 49 -4.11 6.75 15.48
CA GLY A 49 -5.55 6.99 15.35
C GLY A 49 -6.39 5.71 15.29
N ASN A 50 -7.62 5.86 14.79
CA ASN A 50 -8.59 4.78 14.64
C ASN A 50 -9.19 4.86 13.24
N LEU A 51 -9.30 3.71 12.58
CA LEU A 51 -9.85 3.61 11.23
C LEU A 51 -11.14 2.79 11.28
N LYS A 52 -12.30 3.42 11.03
CA LYS A 52 -13.57 2.70 11.01
C LYS A 52 -13.62 1.73 9.82
N SER A 53 -14.54 0.77 9.88
CA SER A 53 -14.84 -0.10 8.74
C SER A 53 -15.14 0.74 7.49
N GLY A 54 -14.55 0.35 6.36
CA GLY A 54 -14.73 1.05 5.08
C GLY A 54 -13.98 2.39 4.97
N GLN A 55 -13.17 2.78 5.97
CA GLN A 55 -12.38 4.01 5.88
C GLN A 55 -10.97 3.78 5.31
N GLU A 56 -10.44 4.84 4.72
CA GLU A 56 -9.08 4.90 4.19
C GLU A 56 -8.23 5.91 4.95
N LEU A 57 -6.94 5.67 4.98
CA LEU A 57 -5.93 6.61 5.46
C LEU A 57 -4.83 6.72 4.39
N THR A 58 -4.61 7.93 3.90
CA THR A 58 -3.53 8.26 2.97
C THR A 58 -2.38 8.90 3.73
N LEU A 59 -1.17 8.40 3.51
CA LEU A 59 0.04 8.81 4.21
C LEU A 59 1.08 9.23 3.18
N SER A 60 1.46 10.51 3.19
CA SER A 60 2.45 11.05 2.26
C SER A 60 3.87 10.76 2.71
N TYR A 61 4.82 10.94 1.80
CA TYR A 61 6.25 10.94 2.12
C TYR A 61 6.59 11.89 3.28
N SER A 62 6.00 13.08 3.32
CA SER A 62 6.32 14.08 4.35
C SER A 62 5.98 13.58 5.77
N GLN A 63 5.00 12.69 5.89
CA GLN A 63 4.62 12.03 7.15
C GLN A 63 5.46 10.79 7.44
N THR A 64 5.59 9.87 6.48
CA THR A 64 6.18 8.55 6.72
C THR A 64 7.70 8.54 6.65
N LYS A 65 8.27 9.42 5.83
CA LYS A 65 9.67 9.40 5.37
C LYS A 65 10.07 8.07 4.71
N ILE A 66 9.10 7.27 4.25
CA ILE A 66 9.33 6.08 3.43
C ILE A 66 9.40 6.57 1.98
N ASN A 67 10.56 6.42 1.33
CA ASN A 67 10.70 6.69 -0.11
C ASN A 67 10.21 5.45 -0.86
N LEU A 68 9.46 5.63 -1.94
CA LEU A 68 8.97 4.53 -2.76
C LEU A 68 9.81 4.44 -4.03
N ASN A 69 10.44 3.29 -4.24
CA ASN A 69 11.35 3.15 -5.39
C ASN A 69 10.58 3.06 -6.71
N ASN A 70 10.81 4.02 -7.62
CA ASN A 70 10.20 4.07 -8.96
C ASN A 70 10.38 2.80 -9.80
N ASN A 71 11.43 2.00 -9.55
CA ASN A 71 11.76 0.77 -10.31
C ASN A 71 11.43 -0.54 -9.58
N GLY A 72 10.43 -0.52 -8.70
CA GLY A 72 9.94 -1.67 -7.99
C GLY A 72 10.09 -1.48 -6.50
N GLU A 73 9.02 -1.76 -5.76
CA GLU A 73 8.93 -1.50 -4.33
C GLU A 73 8.15 -2.62 -3.65
N THR A 74 8.37 -2.79 -2.36
CA THR A 74 7.54 -3.59 -1.48
C THR A 74 7.30 -2.85 -0.17
N VAL A 75 6.02 -2.61 0.13
CA VAL A 75 5.57 -2.07 1.42
C VAL A 75 4.81 -3.16 2.18
N TYR A 76 5.12 -3.27 3.46
CA TYR A 76 4.55 -4.22 4.41
C TYR A 76 3.72 -3.48 5.46
N LEU A 77 2.60 -4.08 5.86
CA LEU A 77 1.74 -3.62 6.96
C LEU A 77 1.78 -4.64 8.09
N TYR A 78 2.13 -4.18 9.29
CA TYR A 78 2.18 -4.98 10.51
C TYR A 78 1.14 -4.48 11.52
N ASP A 79 0.53 -5.42 12.24
CA ASP A 79 -0.34 -5.09 13.38
C ASP A 79 0.45 -4.74 14.65
N ASN A 80 -0.29 -4.45 15.72
CA ASN A 80 0.25 -4.11 17.02
C ASN A 80 0.99 -5.25 17.73
N THR A 81 0.86 -6.49 17.26
CA THR A 81 1.62 -7.64 17.76
C THR A 81 2.92 -7.86 16.99
N GLY A 82 3.13 -7.09 15.91
CA GLY A 82 4.25 -7.27 15.00
C GLY A 82 4.02 -8.36 13.94
N LYS A 83 2.79 -8.88 13.83
CA LYS A 83 2.42 -9.82 12.77
C LYS A 83 2.21 -9.06 11.47
N GLN A 84 2.78 -9.56 10.38
CA GLN A 84 2.50 -9.02 9.04
C GLN A 84 1.04 -9.32 8.68
N ILE A 85 0.26 -8.28 8.49
CA ILE A 85 -1.14 -8.38 8.08
C ILE A 85 -1.25 -8.39 6.57
N ASP A 86 -0.45 -7.57 5.90
CA ASP A 86 -0.55 -7.41 4.45
C ASP A 86 0.76 -6.88 3.86
N LYS A 87 0.87 -6.97 2.54
CA LYS A 87 1.98 -6.49 1.74
C LYS A 87 1.48 -6.12 0.36
N LEU A 88 2.00 -5.03 -0.20
CA LEU A 88 1.81 -4.69 -1.61
C LEU A 88 3.18 -4.46 -2.25
N SER A 89 3.42 -5.08 -3.39
CA SER A 89 4.70 -5.01 -4.11
C SER A 89 4.49 -4.89 -5.60
N TYR A 90 5.35 -4.17 -6.29
CA TYR A 90 5.40 -4.19 -7.75
C TYR A 90 6.85 -4.34 -8.23
N SER A 91 7.00 -4.67 -9.50
CA SER A 91 8.30 -4.81 -10.15
C SER A 91 8.31 -4.05 -11.47
N GLY A 92 9.48 -3.59 -11.88
CA GLY A 92 9.63 -2.75 -13.08
C GLY A 92 9.38 -1.27 -12.81
N ALA A 93 9.43 -0.46 -13.86
CA ALA A 93 9.24 0.98 -13.76
C ALA A 93 7.76 1.34 -13.54
N ALA A 94 7.48 2.16 -12.52
CA ALA A 94 6.18 2.78 -12.36
C ALA A 94 6.00 3.91 -13.36
N GLU A 95 4.83 3.98 -13.96
CA GLU A 95 4.44 5.08 -14.83
C GLU A 95 4.20 6.34 -13.99
N GLU A 96 4.69 7.48 -14.47
CA GLU A 96 4.52 8.77 -13.79
C GLU A 96 3.03 9.10 -13.62
N GLY A 97 2.66 9.58 -12.43
CA GLY A 97 1.30 9.92 -12.06
C GLY A 97 0.36 8.74 -11.85
N LYS A 98 0.82 7.48 -12.00
CA LYS A 98 -0.04 6.29 -11.85
C LYS A 98 0.24 5.53 -10.55
N GLY A 99 -0.81 5.41 -9.74
CA GLY A 99 -0.78 4.60 -8.52
C GLY A 99 -0.70 3.11 -8.82
N ILE A 100 0.06 2.39 -8.00
CA ILE A 100 0.05 0.94 -7.92
C ILE A 100 -1.11 0.54 -7.04
N MET A 101 -2.17 0.04 -7.67
CA MET A 101 -3.40 -0.38 -7.00
C MET A 101 -3.32 -1.87 -6.65
N ARG A 102 -3.86 -2.23 -5.49
CA ARG A 102 -4.18 -3.63 -5.20
C ARG A 102 -5.20 -4.12 -6.22
N GLN A 103 -4.93 -5.24 -6.88
CA GLN A 103 -5.96 -5.96 -7.61
C GLN A 103 -6.80 -6.75 -6.60
N GLU A 104 -8.10 -6.49 -6.57
CA GLU A 104 -9.07 -7.36 -5.92
C GLU A 104 -9.05 -8.71 -6.67
N LEU A 105 -8.74 -9.81 -6.00
CA LEU A 105 -9.06 -11.13 -6.54
C LEU A 105 -10.58 -11.17 -6.71
N SER A 106 -11.08 -11.32 -7.94
CA SER A 106 -12.48 -11.71 -8.12
C SER A 106 -12.71 -13.01 -7.36
N ALA A 107 -13.86 -13.13 -6.70
CA ALA A 107 -14.18 -14.15 -5.68
C ALA A 107 -14.19 -15.63 -6.18
N ALA A 108 -13.54 -15.93 -7.29
CA ALA A 108 -13.39 -17.27 -7.82
C ALA A 108 -11.90 -17.61 -7.95
N GLN A 109 -11.17 -17.73 -6.83
CA GLN A 109 -10.18 -18.80 -6.62
C GLN A 109 -9.99 -19.06 -5.11
N THR A 110 -10.01 -20.34 -4.79
CA THR A 110 -10.38 -20.98 -3.53
C THR A 110 -9.29 -21.00 -2.45
N SER A 111 -9.77 -21.04 -1.21
CA SER A 111 -9.19 -21.73 -0.05
C SER A 111 -7.75 -21.38 0.38
N GLY A 112 -7.65 -20.63 1.49
CA GLY A 112 -6.75 -21.02 2.58
C GLY A 112 -5.24 -20.83 2.40
N LYS A 113 -4.75 -20.00 1.48
CA LYS A 113 -3.33 -19.62 1.44
C LYS A 113 -3.16 -18.11 1.43
N SER A 114 -2.27 -17.64 2.31
CA SER A 114 -1.64 -16.31 2.20
C SER A 114 -0.91 -16.27 0.86
N VAL A 115 -1.56 -15.73 -0.17
CA VAL A 115 -0.92 -15.44 -1.44
C VAL A 115 -0.45 -14.00 -1.33
N GLY A 116 0.87 -13.80 -1.25
CA GLY A 116 1.44 -12.47 -1.42
C GLY A 116 1.08 -11.97 -2.81
N LEU A 117 0.15 -11.01 -2.88
CA LEU A 117 -0.32 -10.45 -4.15
C LEU A 117 0.69 -9.41 -4.64
N THR A 118 1.21 -9.64 -5.84
CA THR A 118 2.01 -8.66 -6.59
C THR A 118 1.04 -7.67 -7.24
N GLY A 119 1.19 -6.38 -6.93
CA GLY A 119 0.55 -5.28 -7.66
C GLY A 119 1.01 -5.29 -9.12
N VAL A 120 0.04 -5.19 -10.02
CA VAL A 120 0.29 -5.13 -11.48
C VAL A 120 0.21 -3.67 -11.92
N ILE A 121 1.17 -3.24 -12.73
CA ILE A 121 1.15 -1.92 -13.39
C ILE A 121 -0.08 -1.90 -14.32
N ASN A 122 -1.05 -1.05 -14.00
CA ASN A 122 -2.26 -0.90 -14.82
C ASN A 122 -1.90 -0.16 -16.12
N LYS A 123 -1.47 -0.89 -17.15
CA LYS A 123 -1.40 -0.37 -18.52
C LYS A 123 -2.81 -0.13 -19.02
N GLN A 124 -3.38 1.03 -18.69
CA GLN A 124 -4.55 1.52 -19.42
C GLN A 124 -4.11 1.81 -20.85
N ASN A 125 -4.47 0.92 -21.77
CA ASN A 125 -4.38 1.14 -23.20
C ASN A 125 -5.32 2.31 -23.54
N ASN A 126 -4.76 3.51 -23.63
CA ASN A 126 -5.43 4.62 -24.29
C ASN A 126 -4.89 4.68 -25.73
N THR A 127 -5.47 3.87 -26.61
CA THR A 127 -5.37 4.11 -28.06
C THR A 127 -6.48 5.07 -28.44
N ALA A 128 -6.04 6.20 -29.02
CA ALA A 128 -6.85 7.22 -29.68
C ALA A 128 -7.74 6.67 -30.80
#